data_AF-A0A2N2KB32-F1
#
_entry.id   AF-A0A2N2KB32-F1
#
_cell.length_a   1.000
_cell.length_b   1.000
_cell.length_c   1.000
_cell.angle_alpha   90.00
_cell.angle_beta   90.00
_cell.angle_gamma   90.00
#
_symmetry.space_group_name_H-M   'P 1'
#
loop_
_entity.id
_entity.type
_entity.pdbx_description
1 polymer ?
#
loop_
_entity_poly.entity_id
_entity_poly.type
_entity_poly.pdbx_seq_one_letter_code
_entity_poly.pdbx_strand_id
1 'polypeptide(L)'
;MKRLLLLAICLFLVIFPFSASESAAQGAFWSSFTVPLPEGCIDVGGVNVCGPFRVNDIQIIEESTGDILGDCEFGNSDTATTGLIPPGYQFWAERNGGSIRVSSNQANLPIILAHIVRVEGNLSVLWDYYHPEGGLHGPGGAVYPDPYQRKDFEFAGVKKLTFTTSADKDFNWMMKHALQPLQNAGYTANRGTFTDTHPGFTVEISVHDTLDGRVLLEDDVIKKEGWKVKSGDGTRGNRGTYEYTIKYKGTAKATLYWPAPFQNSKVWEITANVTFEKDLNSSTEEADVYTTASEGTITQTMYTGTPVCPGPTFTDTYPIFTGEGVLYIRRGTDPAQYQADASMSALTPIEAKSFSWCCPPGSTSCTTSTLTRSAQEHQWLETGDSDQTAQAGGTLKGNYKDDTGSFEWDLKPVDKPSATLPGSMMLLLGD
;
A
#
# COMPACT_ATOMS: atom_id res chain seq x y z
N MET A 1 17.64 -50.32 -38.83
CA MET A 1 17.73 -49.02 -39.53
C MET A 1 16.41 -48.71 -40.21
N LYS A 2 15.54 -47.92 -39.57
CA LYS A 2 14.48 -47.12 -40.21
C LYS A 2 13.93 -46.16 -39.14
N ARG A 3 13.82 -44.89 -39.56
CA ARG A 3 13.74 -43.69 -38.73
C ARG A 3 12.35 -43.48 -38.14
N LEU A 4 12.33 -43.01 -36.89
CA LEU A 4 11.21 -42.36 -36.22
C LEU A 4 11.01 -40.97 -36.85
N LEU A 5 9.82 -40.67 -37.35
CA LEU A 5 9.44 -39.33 -37.80
C LEU A 5 8.69 -38.66 -36.65
N LEU A 6 9.37 -37.77 -35.92
CA LEU A 6 8.73 -36.84 -35.00
C LEU A 6 8.19 -35.67 -35.82
N LEU A 7 6.87 -35.49 -35.82
CA LEU A 7 6.21 -34.31 -36.34
C LEU A 7 6.34 -33.21 -35.28
N ALA A 8 7.30 -32.29 -35.44
CA ALA A 8 7.32 -31.04 -34.70
C ALA A 8 6.47 -30.02 -35.46
N ILE A 9 5.27 -29.75 -34.95
CA ILE A 9 4.46 -28.62 -35.38
C ILE A 9 5.08 -27.38 -34.74
N CYS A 10 5.94 -26.69 -35.49
CA CYS A 10 6.34 -25.33 -35.17
C CYS A 10 5.13 -24.40 -35.41
N LEU A 11 4.51 -23.97 -34.32
CA LEU A 11 3.58 -22.86 -34.29
C LEU A 11 4.37 -21.59 -34.67
N PHE A 12 4.38 -21.22 -35.95
CA PHE A 12 4.85 -19.91 -36.37
C PHE A 12 3.79 -18.88 -35.93
N LEU A 13 4.11 -18.11 -34.89
CA LEU A 13 3.50 -16.80 -34.70
C LEU A 13 3.92 -15.96 -35.92
N VAL A 14 3.02 -15.80 -36.88
CA VAL A 14 3.23 -14.90 -38.02
C VAL A 14 3.01 -13.49 -37.49
N ILE A 15 4.07 -12.89 -36.96
CA ILE A 15 4.11 -11.44 -36.70
C ILE A 15 4.27 -10.80 -38.08
N PHE A 16 3.20 -10.25 -38.63
CA PHE A 16 3.31 -9.39 -39.81
C PHE A 16 4.15 -8.16 -39.42
N PRO A 17 5.28 -7.88 -40.07
CA PRO A 17 6.01 -6.66 -39.80
C PRO A 17 5.17 -5.48 -40.30
N PHE A 18 4.59 -4.73 -39.38
CA PHE A 18 4.22 -3.34 -39.66
C PHE A 18 5.51 -2.63 -40.05
N SER A 19 5.60 -2.16 -41.30
CA SER A 19 6.62 -1.19 -41.67
C SER A 19 6.36 0.05 -40.82
N ALA A 20 7.35 0.51 -40.05
CA ALA A 20 7.22 1.72 -39.23
C ALA A 20 6.76 2.87 -40.14
N SER A 21 5.52 3.31 -39.99
CA SER A 21 5.04 4.48 -40.69
C SER A 21 5.57 5.73 -39.99
N GLU A 22 5.83 6.79 -40.77
CA GLU A 22 6.30 8.10 -40.31
C GLU A 22 5.30 8.83 -39.36
N SER A 23 4.21 8.20 -38.90
CA SER A 23 3.18 8.87 -38.07
C SER A 23 3.30 8.64 -36.56
N ALA A 24 4.04 7.63 -36.08
CA ALA A 24 4.24 7.45 -34.64
C ALA A 24 5.39 8.34 -34.14
N ALA A 25 5.18 9.07 -33.04
CA ALA A 25 6.22 9.88 -32.43
C ALA A 25 7.44 9.02 -32.06
N GLN A 26 8.65 9.53 -32.30
CA GLN A 26 9.88 8.89 -31.86
C GLN A 26 9.83 8.73 -30.33
N GLY A 27 10.02 7.50 -29.83
CA GLY A 27 9.90 7.23 -28.38
C GLY A 27 8.52 6.75 -27.92
N ALA A 28 7.61 6.39 -28.83
CA ALA A 28 6.29 5.87 -28.46
C ALA A 28 6.30 4.39 -28.02
N PHE A 29 5.42 4.09 -27.06
CA PHE A 29 4.96 2.73 -26.75
C PHE A 29 3.90 2.31 -27.77
N TRP A 30 3.69 0.99 -27.94
CA TRP A 30 2.61 0.48 -28.79
C TRP A 30 2.05 -0.86 -28.34
N SER A 31 0.80 -1.09 -28.72
CA SER A 31 0.08 -2.36 -28.58
C SER A 31 -0.53 -2.75 -29.93
N SER A 32 -0.65 -4.06 -30.18
CA SER A 32 -1.23 -4.62 -31.39
C SER A 32 -2.51 -5.39 -31.08
N PHE A 33 -3.46 -5.38 -32.00
CA PHE A 33 -4.76 -6.00 -31.87
C PHE A 33 -5.15 -6.69 -33.17
N THR A 34 -5.84 -7.82 -33.07
CA THR A 34 -6.49 -8.48 -34.21
C THR A 34 -8.00 -8.39 -34.08
N VAL A 35 -8.62 -7.64 -34.98
CA VAL A 35 -10.07 -7.52 -35.15
C VAL A 35 -10.50 -8.46 -36.28
N PRO A 36 -11.22 -9.56 -35.98
CA PRO A 36 -11.70 -10.47 -37.00
C PRO A 36 -12.78 -9.78 -37.83
N LEU A 37 -12.45 -9.45 -39.08
CA LEU A 37 -13.42 -8.87 -40.01
C LEU A 37 -14.34 -9.97 -40.56
N PRO A 38 -15.66 -9.74 -40.62
CA PRO A 38 -16.58 -10.75 -41.14
C PRO A 38 -16.26 -11.14 -42.59
N GLU A 39 -16.32 -12.44 -42.89
CA GLU A 39 -16.18 -12.95 -44.25
C GLU A 39 -17.57 -13.18 -44.86
N GLY A 40 -18.02 -12.29 -45.75
CA GLY A 40 -19.26 -12.47 -46.51
C GLY A 40 -20.44 -11.62 -46.02
N CYS A 41 -21.51 -12.27 -45.57
CA CYS A 41 -22.74 -11.61 -45.12
C CYS A 41 -22.96 -11.85 -43.64
N ILE A 42 -23.39 -10.82 -42.91
CA ILE A 42 -23.79 -10.94 -41.51
C ILE A 42 -25.16 -10.32 -41.28
N ASP A 43 -25.90 -10.94 -40.37
CA ASP A 43 -27.24 -10.50 -40.01
C ASP A 43 -27.18 -9.34 -39.00
N VAL A 44 -27.74 -8.20 -39.40
CA VAL A 44 -27.83 -7.00 -38.57
C VAL A 44 -29.31 -6.63 -38.43
N GLY A 45 -29.91 -7.01 -37.31
CA GLY A 45 -31.32 -6.71 -37.03
C GLY A 45 -32.30 -7.35 -38.03
N GLY A 46 -31.99 -8.54 -38.55
CA GLY A 46 -32.83 -9.26 -39.52
C GLY A 46 -32.54 -8.91 -40.98
N VAL A 47 -31.51 -8.09 -41.25
CA VAL A 47 -31.06 -7.73 -42.60
C VAL A 47 -29.65 -8.29 -42.81
N ASN A 48 -29.49 -9.11 -43.85
CA ASN A 48 -28.17 -9.57 -44.26
C ASN A 48 -27.39 -8.44 -44.93
N VAL A 49 -26.35 -7.97 -44.24
CA VAL A 49 -25.39 -6.99 -44.74
C VAL A 49 -24.21 -7.77 -45.31
N CYS A 50 -24.04 -7.73 -46.63
CA CYS A 50 -22.95 -8.38 -47.35
C CYS A 50 -21.93 -7.36 -47.85
N GLY A 51 -20.65 -7.71 -47.84
CA GLY A 51 -19.62 -6.94 -48.53
C GLY A 51 -18.26 -7.03 -47.84
N PRO A 52 -17.25 -6.32 -48.37
CA PRO A 52 -16.03 -6.11 -47.60
C PRO A 52 -16.35 -5.22 -46.39
N PHE A 53 -15.80 -5.61 -45.25
CA PHE A 53 -15.88 -4.86 -44.00
C PHE A 53 -14.54 -4.23 -43.67
N ARG A 54 -14.57 -3.16 -42.87
CA ARG A 54 -13.37 -2.51 -42.33
C ARG A 54 -13.66 -1.98 -40.94
N VAL A 55 -12.61 -1.78 -40.15
CA VAL A 55 -12.69 -1.00 -38.91
C VAL A 55 -12.76 0.48 -39.29
N ASN A 56 -13.87 1.16 -38.97
CA ASN A 56 -14.07 2.58 -39.30
C ASN A 56 -13.42 3.51 -38.28
N ASP A 57 -13.55 3.15 -37.01
CA ASP A 57 -13.02 3.88 -35.87
C ASP A 57 -12.81 2.93 -34.69
N ILE A 58 -11.99 3.36 -33.75
CA ILE A 58 -11.75 2.67 -32.47
C ILE A 58 -11.86 3.67 -31.33
N GLN A 59 -12.41 3.21 -30.20
CA GLN A 59 -12.25 3.89 -28.92
C GLN A 59 -11.13 3.22 -28.15
N ILE A 60 -10.20 4.02 -27.61
CA ILE A 60 -9.08 3.55 -26.80
C ILE A 60 -9.50 3.68 -25.34
N ILE A 61 -9.44 2.59 -24.59
CA ILE A 61 -10.03 2.52 -23.25
C ILE A 61 -8.97 2.03 -22.25
N GLU A 62 -8.86 2.73 -21.12
CA GLU A 62 -8.07 2.29 -19.98
C GLU A 62 -8.78 1.11 -19.29
N GLU A 63 -8.23 -0.08 -19.44
CA GLU A 63 -8.86 -1.33 -19.00
C GLU A 63 -9.24 -1.31 -17.51
N SER A 64 -8.39 -0.72 -16.67
CA SER A 64 -8.57 -0.78 -15.22
C SER A 64 -9.68 0.13 -14.68
N THR A 65 -9.97 1.23 -15.37
CA THR A 65 -10.94 2.25 -14.91
C THR A 65 -12.17 2.34 -15.81
N GLY A 66 -12.11 1.76 -17.02
CA GLY A 66 -13.11 1.89 -18.08
C GLY A 66 -13.14 3.29 -18.71
N ASP A 67 -12.11 4.10 -18.46
CA ASP A 67 -12.03 5.47 -18.96
C ASP A 67 -11.75 5.48 -20.47
N ILE A 68 -12.53 6.24 -21.23
CA ILE A 68 -12.30 6.41 -22.68
C ILE A 68 -11.19 7.44 -22.83
N LEU A 69 -10.02 6.96 -23.26
CA LEU A 69 -8.83 7.79 -23.46
C LEU A 69 -8.90 8.57 -24.76
N GLY A 70 -9.74 8.18 -25.72
CA GLY A 70 -10.00 8.93 -26.94
C GLY A 70 -10.44 8.04 -28.10
N ASP A 71 -10.89 8.68 -29.17
CA ASP A 71 -11.40 8.02 -30.37
C ASP A 71 -10.46 8.27 -31.56
N CYS A 72 -10.19 7.23 -32.33
CA CYS A 72 -9.40 7.29 -33.56
C CYS A 72 -10.30 6.95 -34.75
N GLU A 73 -10.73 7.98 -35.48
CA GLU A 73 -11.53 7.82 -36.70
C GLU A 73 -10.63 7.68 -37.93
N PHE A 74 -10.66 6.51 -38.58
CA PHE A 74 -9.83 6.24 -39.77
C PHE A 74 -10.43 6.87 -41.03
N GLY A 75 -11.77 6.88 -41.14
CA GLY A 75 -12.45 7.21 -42.38
C GLY A 75 -11.89 6.41 -43.57
N ASN A 76 -11.37 7.14 -44.57
CA ASN A 76 -10.75 6.55 -45.76
C ASN A 76 -9.22 6.38 -45.65
N SER A 77 -8.59 6.80 -44.55
CA SER A 77 -7.16 6.62 -44.29
C SER A 77 -6.90 5.30 -43.55
N ASP A 78 -5.66 4.83 -43.57
CA ASP A 78 -5.22 3.71 -42.73
C ASP A 78 -4.54 4.16 -41.43
N THR A 79 -4.47 5.47 -41.21
CA THR A 79 -3.94 6.07 -39.98
C THR A 79 -4.96 7.05 -39.38
N ALA A 80 -5.07 7.07 -38.06
CA ALA A 80 -5.95 7.96 -37.29
C ALA A 80 -5.25 8.44 -36.02
N THR A 81 -5.72 9.57 -35.45
CA THR A 81 -5.22 10.08 -34.17
C THR A 81 -6.34 10.69 -33.35
N THR A 82 -6.21 10.67 -32.03
CA THR A 82 -7.20 11.26 -31.09
C THR A 82 -7.18 12.79 -31.01
N GLY A 83 -6.21 13.45 -31.67
CA GLY A 83 -5.83 14.83 -31.33
C GLY A 83 -5.14 14.92 -29.95
N LEU A 84 -4.78 16.15 -29.54
CA LEU A 84 -4.20 16.41 -28.21
C LEU A 84 -5.30 16.44 -27.15
N ILE A 85 -5.18 15.57 -26.15
CA ILE A 85 -6.15 15.42 -25.05
C ILE A 85 -5.49 15.89 -23.75
N PRO A 86 -6.13 16.76 -22.95
CA PRO A 86 -5.62 17.16 -21.64
C PRO A 86 -5.27 15.94 -20.77
N PRO A 87 -4.11 15.94 -20.08
CA PRO A 87 -3.14 17.04 -19.91
C PRO A 87 -2.11 17.22 -21.04
N GLY A 88 -2.24 16.55 -22.18
CA GLY A 88 -1.38 16.72 -23.36
C GLY A 88 -0.97 15.42 -24.06
N TYR A 89 -1.68 14.32 -23.81
CA TYR A 89 -1.41 13.04 -24.46
C TYR A 89 -2.14 12.90 -25.79
N GLN A 90 -1.68 11.97 -26.61
CA GLN A 90 -2.27 11.62 -27.90
C GLN A 90 -2.04 10.14 -28.18
N PHE A 91 -2.97 9.55 -28.93
CA PHE A 91 -2.81 8.23 -29.50
C PHE A 91 -2.78 8.29 -31.02
N TRP A 92 -1.97 7.42 -31.62
CA TRP A 92 -1.88 7.17 -33.05
C TRP A 92 -2.31 5.74 -33.32
N ALA A 93 -3.24 5.54 -34.24
CA ALA A 93 -3.70 4.24 -34.65
C ALA A 93 -3.39 3.99 -36.12
N GLU A 94 -2.86 2.80 -36.42
CA GLU A 94 -2.63 2.30 -37.78
C GLU A 94 -3.51 1.07 -37.98
N ARG A 95 -4.20 0.96 -39.12
CA ARG A 95 -4.91 -0.26 -39.52
C ARG A 95 -4.26 -0.88 -40.75
N ASN A 96 -4.26 -2.20 -40.79
CA ASN A 96 -3.98 -2.98 -41.99
C ASN A 96 -5.00 -4.12 -42.04
N GLY A 97 -6.14 -3.86 -42.70
CA GLY A 97 -7.30 -4.74 -42.62
C GLY A 97 -7.84 -4.81 -41.18
N GLY A 98 -7.88 -6.03 -40.62
CA GLY A 98 -8.28 -6.28 -39.23
C GLY A 98 -7.16 -6.10 -38.20
N SER A 99 -5.90 -5.94 -38.62
CA SER A 99 -4.79 -5.73 -37.70
C SER A 99 -4.67 -4.24 -37.35
N ILE A 100 -4.74 -3.92 -36.06
CA ILE A 100 -4.66 -2.55 -35.55
C ILE A 100 -3.42 -2.42 -34.68
N ARG A 101 -2.67 -1.34 -34.85
CA ARG A 101 -1.61 -0.93 -33.93
C ARG A 101 -1.97 0.41 -33.32
N VAL A 102 -1.96 0.49 -32.00
CA VAL A 102 -2.15 1.75 -31.26
C VAL A 102 -0.84 2.11 -30.59
N SER A 103 -0.39 3.35 -30.80
CA SER A 103 0.85 3.89 -30.23
C SER A 103 0.58 5.16 -29.43
N SER A 104 1.37 5.40 -28.38
CA SER A 104 1.30 6.61 -27.56
C SER A 104 2.64 6.88 -26.86
N ASN A 105 2.88 8.12 -26.45
CA ASN A 105 3.99 8.43 -25.54
C ASN A 105 3.68 8.00 -24.09
N GLN A 106 2.42 7.69 -23.81
CA GLN A 106 1.97 7.19 -22.52
C GLN A 106 2.00 5.66 -22.51
N ALA A 107 2.43 5.09 -21.38
CA ALA A 107 2.66 3.67 -21.23
C ALA A 107 1.38 2.89 -20.83
N ASN A 108 0.21 3.34 -21.28
CA ASN A 108 -1.04 2.59 -21.06
C ASN A 108 -1.00 1.26 -21.82
N LEU A 109 -1.61 0.23 -21.25
CA LEU A 109 -1.94 -1.02 -21.93
C LEU A 109 -3.46 -1.03 -22.21
N PRO A 110 -3.92 -0.35 -23.28
CA PRO A 110 -5.35 -0.13 -23.48
C PRO A 110 -6.04 -1.37 -24.06
N ILE A 111 -7.35 -1.44 -23.84
CA ILE A 111 -8.25 -2.21 -24.72
C ILE A 111 -8.80 -1.27 -25.79
N ILE A 112 -9.28 -1.83 -26.89
CA ILE A 112 -10.00 -1.05 -27.91
C ILE A 112 -11.44 -1.53 -28.04
N LEU A 113 -12.37 -0.61 -28.23
CA LEU A 113 -13.70 -0.89 -28.75
C LEU A 113 -13.67 -0.55 -30.25
N ALA A 114 -13.77 -1.55 -31.12
CA ALA A 114 -13.70 -1.33 -32.57
C ALA A 114 -15.08 -1.28 -33.22
N HIS A 115 -15.29 -0.27 -34.05
CA HIS A 115 -16.48 -0.12 -34.86
C HIS A 115 -16.25 -0.66 -36.27
N ILE A 116 -16.95 -1.74 -36.61
CA ILE A 116 -16.87 -2.38 -37.92
C ILE A 116 -18.03 -1.91 -38.79
N VAL A 117 -17.70 -1.46 -40.00
CA VAL A 117 -18.66 -1.00 -41.01
C VAL A 117 -18.51 -1.80 -42.30
N ARG A 118 -19.59 -1.88 -43.07
CA ARG A 118 -19.51 -2.26 -44.48
C ARG A 118 -18.87 -1.11 -45.26
N VAL A 119 -17.86 -1.42 -46.08
CA VAL A 119 -17.15 -0.41 -46.90
C VAL A 119 -18.11 0.38 -47.79
N GLU A 120 -19.05 -0.32 -48.44
CA GLU A 120 -20.05 0.31 -49.30
C GLU A 120 -21.16 0.97 -48.45
N GLY A 121 -21.26 2.30 -48.53
CA GLY A 121 -22.28 3.08 -47.82
C GLY A 121 -22.01 3.30 -46.33
N ASN A 122 -20.86 2.85 -45.82
CA ASN A 122 -20.43 3.04 -44.43
C ASN A 122 -21.48 2.61 -43.38
N LEU A 123 -22.20 1.51 -43.68
CA LEU A 123 -23.24 0.99 -42.80
C LEU A 123 -22.59 0.39 -41.55
N SER A 124 -23.02 0.83 -40.36
CA SER A 124 -22.58 0.27 -39.07
C SER A 124 -23.08 -1.16 -38.90
N VAL A 125 -22.23 -2.02 -38.36
CA VAL A 125 -22.51 -3.45 -38.29
C VAL A 125 -22.18 -4.08 -36.95
N LEU A 126 -21.00 -3.80 -36.38
CA LEU A 126 -20.59 -4.38 -35.10
C LEU A 126 -19.77 -3.37 -34.28
N TRP A 127 -19.94 -3.46 -32.96
CA TRP A 127 -19.09 -2.84 -31.95
C TRP A 127 -18.63 -3.95 -31.01
N ASP A 128 -17.31 -4.15 -30.87
CA ASP A 128 -16.77 -5.21 -30.00
C ASP A 128 -15.42 -4.83 -29.38
N TYR A 129 -15.14 -5.42 -28.21
CA TYR A 129 -13.96 -5.13 -27.40
C TYR A 129 -12.82 -6.09 -27.72
N TYR A 130 -11.60 -5.54 -27.86
CA TYR A 130 -10.39 -6.30 -28.15
C TYR A 130 -9.28 -5.94 -27.18
N HIS A 131 -8.61 -6.98 -26.67
CA HIS A 131 -7.45 -6.85 -25.80
C HIS A 131 -6.15 -6.84 -26.61
N PRO A 132 -5.10 -6.18 -26.10
CA PRO A 132 -3.81 -6.11 -26.78
C PRO A 132 -3.10 -7.46 -26.78
N GLU A 133 -2.44 -7.77 -27.89
CA GLU A 133 -1.62 -8.97 -28.05
C GLU A 133 -0.22 -8.74 -27.47
N GLY A 134 0.22 -9.63 -26.57
CA GLY A 134 1.62 -9.69 -26.14
C GLY A 134 2.08 -8.61 -25.16
N GLY A 135 1.20 -7.72 -24.68
CA GLY A 135 1.53 -6.67 -23.70
C GLY A 135 1.97 -5.36 -24.36
N LEU A 136 2.55 -4.43 -23.57
CA LEU A 136 2.95 -3.13 -24.08
C LEU A 136 4.39 -3.15 -24.58
N HIS A 137 4.60 -2.81 -25.83
CA HIS A 137 5.94 -2.67 -26.39
C HIS A 137 6.47 -1.26 -26.16
N GLY A 138 7.69 -1.15 -25.64
CA GLY A 138 8.38 0.12 -25.45
C GLY A 138 9.29 0.50 -26.62
N PRO A 139 9.78 1.75 -26.65
CA PRO A 139 10.55 2.30 -27.79
C PRO A 139 11.82 1.52 -28.16
N GLY A 140 12.42 0.84 -27.18
CA GLY A 140 13.59 -0.02 -27.37
C GLY A 140 13.28 -1.47 -27.72
N GLY A 141 12.02 -1.81 -28.00
CA GLY A 141 11.56 -3.18 -28.30
C GLY A 141 11.32 -4.07 -27.07
N ALA A 142 11.53 -3.55 -25.86
CA ALA A 142 11.17 -4.24 -24.61
C ALA A 142 9.64 -4.43 -24.53
N VAL A 143 9.21 -5.53 -23.91
CA VAL A 143 7.80 -5.84 -23.70
C VAL A 143 7.48 -5.77 -22.21
N TYR A 144 6.43 -5.04 -21.86
CA TYR A 144 5.95 -4.82 -20.50
C TYR A 144 4.56 -5.47 -20.34
N PRO A 145 4.49 -6.65 -19.69
CA PRO A 145 3.21 -7.31 -19.41
C PRO A 145 2.33 -6.53 -18.43
N ASP A 146 2.94 -5.84 -17.47
CA ASP A 146 2.28 -4.91 -16.55
C ASP A 146 3.10 -3.61 -16.46
N PRO A 147 2.88 -2.65 -17.38
CA PRO A 147 3.63 -1.40 -17.37
C PRO A 147 3.34 -0.56 -16.13
N TYR A 148 2.19 -0.73 -15.47
CA TYR A 148 1.70 0.13 -14.40
C TYR A 148 2.47 0.01 -13.08
N GLN A 149 3.38 -0.95 -12.94
CA GLN A 149 4.30 -1.05 -11.80
C GLN A 149 5.52 -0.11 -11.93
N ARG A 150 5.66 0.59 -13.05
CA ARG A 150 6.79 1.45 -13.37
C ARG A 150 6.55 2.88 -12.89
N LYS A 151 7.34 3.30 -11.90
CA LYS A 151 7.31 4.67 -11.36
C LYS A 151 7.78 5.72 -12.35
N ASP A 152 8.66 5.33 -13.26
CA ASP A 152 9.29 6.18 -14.26
C ASP A 152 8.41 6.37 -15.50
N PHE A 153 7.23 5.75 -15.56
CA PHE A 153 6.33 5.81 -16.70
C PHE A 153 5.17 6.77 -16.46
N GLU A 154 4.74 7.39 -17.56
CA GLU A 154 3.56 8.25 -17.62
C GLU A 154 2.35 7.48 -18.17
N PHE A 155 1.17 7.74 -17.62
CA PHE A 155 -0.07 7.05 -17.97
C PHE A 155 -1.21 8.05 -18.16
N ALA A 156 -1.87 8.00 -19.32
CA ALA A 156 -3.09 8.73 -19.60
C ALA A 156 -4.26 8.20 -18.76
N GLY A 157 -5.34 8.99 -18.71
CA GLY A 157 -6.61 8.63 -18.08
C GLY A 157 -6.69 8.92 -16.58
N VAL A 158 -7.92 8.90 -16.08
CA VAL A 158 -8.24 9.18 -14.67
C VAL A 158 -7.67 8.09 -13.75
N LYS A 159 -7.07 8.50 -12.62
CA LYS A 159 -6.70 7.57 -11.54
C LYS A 159 -7.87 7.42 -10.58
N LYS A 160 -8.41 6.20 -10.43
CA LYS A 160 -9.53 5.91 -9.52
C LYS A 160 -9.00 5.26 -8.25
N LEU A 161 -9.08 5.98 -7.14
CA LEU A 161 -8.50 5.62 -5.85
C LEU A 161 -9.62 5.35 -4.84
N THR A 162 -9.79 4.11 -4.41
CA THR A 162 -10.79 3.69 -3.44
C THR A 162 -10.15 3.55 -2.07
N PHE A 163 -10.71 4.22 -1.07
CA PHE A 163 -10.20 4.26 0.31
C PHE A 163 -11.23 3.67 1.25
N THR A 164 -10.82 2.72 2.10
CA THR A 164 -11.68 2.05 3.08
C THR A 164 -11.14 2.23 4.51
N THR A 165 -12.02 2.55 5.45
CA THR A 165 -11.69 2.74 6.88
C THR A 165 -12.56 1.87 7.80
N SER A 166 -12.19 1.83 9.08
CA SER A 166 -13.04 1.35 10.17
C SER A 166 -14.21 2.29 10.48
N ALA A 167 -15.23 1.77 11.16
CA ALA A 167 -16.49 2.49 11.44
C ALA A 167 -16.35 3.74 12.33
N ASP A 168 -15.21 3.93 13.01
CA ASP A 168 -14.94 5.09 13.87
C ASP A 168 -14.47 6.34 13.11
N LYS A 169 -14.24 6.24 11.78
CA LYS A 169 -13.81 7.37 10.93
C LYS A 169 -14.99 7.91 10.13
N ASP A 170 -15.31 9.18 10.28
CA ASP A 170 -16.45 9.78 9.56
C ASP A 170 -16.08 10.32 8.16
N PHE A 171 -17.08 10.85 7.47
CA PHE A 171 -16.92 11.52 6.17
C PHE A 171 -15.86 12.63 6.20
N ASN A 172 -15.87 13.49 7.23
CA ASN A 172 -14.96 14.64 7.32
C ASN A 172 -13.51 14.18 7.47
N TRP A 173 -13.30 13.13 8.26
CA TRP A 173 -12.01 12.49 8.41
C TRP A 173 -11.51 11.95 7.06
N MET A 174 -12.36 11.27 6.28
CA MET A 174 -12.02 10.78 4.94
C MET A 174 -11.61 11.91 4.00
N MET A 175 -12.33 13.03 4.01
CA MET A 175 -11.96 14.20 3.17
C MET A 175 -10.60 14.78 3.57
N LYS A 176 -10.32 14.85 4.87
CA LYS A 176 -9.05 15.38 5.38
C LYS A 176 -7.85 14.49 5.06
N HIS A 177 -8.01 13.16 5.11
CA HIS A 177 -6.89 12.22 5.03
C HIS A 177 -6.77 11.48 3.69
N ALA A 178 -7.80 11.48 2.83
CA ALA A 178 -7.72 10.88 1.50
C ALA A 178 -7.74 11.93 0.37
N LEU A 179 -8.70 12.88 0.40
CA LEU A 179 -8.88 13.85 -0.68
C LEU A 179 -7.94 15.05 -0.58
N GLN A 180 -7.93 15.73 0.56
CA GLN A 180 -7.16 16.95 0.77
C GLN A 180 -5.65 16.76 0.54
N PRO A 181 -5.01 15.64 0.91
CA PRO A 181 -3.58 15.44 0.66
C PRO A 181 -3.24 15.40 -0.83
N LEU A 182 -4.10 14.79 -1.66
CA LEU A 182 -3.94 14.80 -3.13
C LEU A 182 -4.07 16.22 -3.70
N GLN A 183 -5.06 16.98 -3.22
CA GLN A 183 -5.24 18.37 -3.64
C GLN A 183 -4.07 19.27 -3.20
N ASN A 184 -3.56 19.07 -1.98
CA ASN A 184 -2.40 19.79 -1.45
C ASN A 184 -1.12 19.47 -2.23
N ALA A 185 -1.00 18.26 -2.77
CA ALA A 185 0.09 17.87 -3.65
C ALA A 185 -0.05 18.46 -5.07
N GLY A 186 -1.12 19.21 -5.36
CA GLY A 186 -1.33 19.91 -6.63
C GLY A 186 -2.17 19.12 -7.64
N TYR A 187 -2.70 17.96 -7.27
CA TYR A 187 -3.53 17.16 -8.15
C TYR A 187 -4.97 17.66 -8.23
N THR A 188 -5.56 17.62 -9.43
CA THR A 188 -7.01 17.83 -9.65
C THR A 188 -7.78 16.60 -9.19
N ALA A 189 -7.97 16.48 -7.87
CA ALA A 189 -8.66 15.36 -7.24
C ALA A 189 -10.10 15.73 -6.86
N ASN A 190 -11.05 14.88 -7.24
CA ASN A 190 -12.47 15.02 -6.96
C ASN A 190 -13.03 13.77 -6.29
N ARG A 191 -14.00 13.96 -5.41
CA ARG A 191 -14.76 12.85 -4.82
C ARG A 191 -15.70 12.26 -5.86
N GLY A 192 -15.67 10.95 -6.04
CA GLY A 192 -16.70 10.16 -6.69
C GLY A 192 -17.74 9.70 -5.67
N THR A 193 -17.89 8.38 -5.59
CA THR A 193 -18.86 7.70 -4.72
C THR A 193 -18.42 7.71 -3.25
N PHE A 194 -19.37 7.97 -2.35
CA PHE A 194 -19.23 7.77 -0.92
C PHE A 194 -20.25 6.72 -0.49
N THR A 195 -19.81 5.70 0.25
CA THR A 195 -20.69 4.67 0.79
C THR A 195 -20.34 4.44 2.25
N ASP A 196 -21.34 4.55 3.12
CA ASP A 196 -21.29 4.06 4.48
C ASP A 196 -21.62 2.55 4.44
N THR A 197 -20.64 1.72 4.74
CA THR A 197 -20.76 0.26 4.71
C THR A 197 -20.42 -0.26 6.08
N HIS A 198 -21.39 -0.64 6.90
CA HIS A 198 -21.08 -1.22 8.21
C HIS A 198 -20.37 -2.58 8.06
N PRO A 199 -19.17 -2.80 8.66
CA PRO A 199 -18.34 -1.83 9.40
C PRO A 199 -17.41 -1.01 8.49
N GLY A 200 -17.50 0.33 8.54
CA GLY A 200 -16.58 1.24 7.84
C GLY A 200 -17.19 2.21 6.83
N PHE A 201 -16.33 3.03 6.23
CA PHE A 201 -16.68 3.90 5.11
C PHE A 201 -15.80 3.61 3.92
N THR A 202 -16.37 3.76 2.73
CA THR A 202 -15.64 3.67 1.47
C THR A 202 -15.81 4.96 0.68
N VAL A 203 -14.69 5.51 0.20
CA VAL A 203 -14.66 6.71 -0.63
C VAL A 203 -13.86 6.44 -1.89
N GLU A 204 -14.46 6.72 -3.04
CA GLU A 204 -13.73 6.79 -4.30
C GLU A 204 -13.31 8.24 -4.58
N ILE A 205 -12.05 8.43 -4.92
CA ILE A 205 -11.46 9.69 -5.36
C ILE A 205 -10.92 9.48 -6.77
N SER A 206 -11.33 10.36 -7.67
CA SER A 206 -10.82 10.42 -9.03
C SER A 206 -9.78 11.54 -9.14
N VAL A 207 -8.60 11.22 -9.66
CA VAL A 207 -7.57 12.21 -9.97
C VAL A 207 -7.51 12.39 -11.48
N HIS A 208 -7.81 13.62 -11.91
CA HIS A 208 -7.87 14.04 -13.31
C HIS A 208 -6.61 14.79 -13.73
N ASP A 209 -6.45 14.98 -15.04
CA ASP A 209 -5.49 15.90 -15.65
C ASP A 209 -4.03 15.71 -15.21
N THR A 210 -3.62 14.47 -14.94
CA THR A 210 -2.23 14.11 -14.64
C THR A 210 -1.76 12.93 -15.48
N LEU A 211 -0.49 12.95 -15.88
CA LEU A 211 0.22 11.83 -16.50
C LEU A 211 0.96 10.97 -15.49
N ASP A 212 1.09 11.43 -14.25
CA ASP A 212 1.77 10.68 -13.19
C ASP A 212 1.12 9.30 -13.04
N GLY A 213 1.95 8.26 -12.99
CA GLY A 213 1.48 6.92 -12.69
C GLY A 213 0.85 6.84 -11.31
N ARG A 214 -0.17 5.98 -11.16
CA ARG A 214 -0.82 5.73 -9.86
C ARG A 214 0.19 5.40 -8.77
N VAL A 215 1.25 4.65 -9.09
CA VAL A 215 2.33 4.27 -8.16
C VAL A 215 3.10 5.47 -7.61
N LEU A 216 3.23 6.57 -8.38
CA LEU A 216 3.86 7.79 -7.88
C LEU A 216 2.96 8.46 -6.82
N LEU A 217 1.66 8.61 -7.13
CA LEU A 217 0.68 9.14 -6.17
C LEU A 217 0.61 8.28 -4.90
N GLU A 218 0.71 6.95 -5.05
CA GLU A 218 0.75 6.01 -3.93
C GLU A 218 1.89 6.31 -2.97
N ASP A 219 3.11 6.43 -3.48
CA ASP A 219 4.29 6.57 -2.65
C ASP A 219 4.46 7.99 -2.11
N ASP A 220 4.14 8.99 -2.92
CA ASP A 220 4.40 10.38 -2.58
C ASP A 220 3.32 11.06 -1.76
N VAL A 221 2.09 10.54 -1.78
CA VAL A 221 0.96 11.12 -1.06
C VAL A 221 0.27 10.09 -0.19
N ILE A 222 -0.26 9.02 -0.79
CA ILE A 222 -1.22 8.12 -0.15
C ILE A 222 -0.58 7.38 1.03
N LYS A 223 0.59 6.75 0.84
CA LYS A 223 1.29 6.00 1.89
C LYS A 223 1.81 6.90 3.02
N LYS A 224 2.16 8.16 2.73
CA LYS A 224 2.59 9.12 3.74
C LYS A 224 1.46 9.47 4.72
N GLU A 225 0.23 9.46 4.23
CA GLU A 225 -0.98 9.65 5.04
C GLU A 225 -1.42 8.40 5.81
N GLY A 226 -0.71 7.26 5.70
CA GLY A 226 -1.01 6.05 6.48
C GLY A 226 -1.95 5.05 5.79
N TRP A 227 -2.27 5.27 4.52
CA TRP A 227 -3.00 4.32 3.69
C TRP A 227 -2.08 3.23 3.14
N LYS A 228 -2.56 1.99 3.15
CA LYS A 228 -1.85 0.84 2.56
C LYS A 228 -2.65 0.25 1.43
N VAL A 229 -1.96 -0.31 0.44
CA VAL A 229 -2.61 -1.06 -0.64
C VAL A 229 -3.33 -2.27 -0.03
N LYS A 230 -4.63 -2.38 -0.27
CA LYS A 230 -5.45 -3.48 0.24
C LYS A 230 -5.04 -4.79 -0.45
N SER A 231 -4.78 -5.84 0.32
CA SER A 231 -4.49 -7.18 -0.20
C SER A 231 -5.75 -7.86 -0.74
N GLY A 232 -5.62 -8.70 -1.79
CA GLY A 232 -6.71 -9.60 -2.20
C GLY A 232 -7.62 -9.09 -3.32
N ASP A 233 -7.08 -8.28 -4.24
CA ASP A 233 -7.68 -7.85 -5.51
C ASP A 233 -8.43 -6.50 -5.44
N GLY A 234 -8.08 -5.60 -6.36
CA GLY A 234 -8.54 -4.20 -6.33
C GLY A 234 -7.64 -3.22 -7.06
N THR A 235 -6.34 -3.33 -6.84
CA THR A 235 -5.32 -2.39 -7.35
C THR A 235 -4.72 -2.90 -8.66
N ARG A 236 -5.10 -2.32 -9.79
CA ARG A 236 -4.62 -2.67 -11.15
C ARG A 236 -4.65 -1.42 -12.03
N GLY A 237 -3.65 -1.24 -12.89
CA GLY A 237 -3.63 -0.11 -13.80
C GLY A 237 -3.71 1.25 -13.08
N ASN A 238 -4.58 2.13 -13.58
CA ASN A 238 -4.95 3.40 -12.96
C ASN A 238 -5.94 3.27 -11.79
N ARG A 239 -6.41 2.06 -11.45
CA ARG A 239 -7.26 1.79 -10.29
C ARG A 239 -6.41 1.40 -9.08
N GLY A 240 -6.65 2.03 -7.93
CA GLY A 240 -6.00 1.71 -6.66
C GLY A 240 -7.01 1.53 -5.54
N THR A 241 -6.78 0.56 -4.66
CA THR A 241 -7.62 0.29 -3.49
C THR A 241 -6.76 0.27 -2.24
N TYR A 242 -7.18 1.04 -1.24
CA TYR A 242 -6.41 1.31 -0.04
C TYR A 242 -7.24 1.11 1.21
N GLU A 243 -6.59 0.67 2.28
CA GLU A 243 -7.14 0.59 3.62
C GLU A 243 -6.33 1.45 4.60
N TYR A 244 -7.03 2.10 5.53
CA TYR A 244 -6.34 2.92 6.51
C TYR A 244 -5.75 2.07 7.63
N THR A 245 -4.50 2.36 7.93
CA THR A 245 -3.80 1.71 9.02
C THR A 245 -3.52 2.70 10.14
N ILE A 246 -4.13 2.50 11.31
CA ILE A 246 -3.89 3.36 12.47
C ILE A 246 -2.41 3.26 12.88
N LYS A 247 -1.73 4.41 12.99
CA LYS A 247 -0.41 4.51 13.63
C LYS A 247 -0.58 4.94 15.08
N TYR A 248 0.17 4.33 15.97
CA TYR A 248 0.25 4.70 17.37
C TYR A 248 1.63 5.26 17.68
N LYS A 249 1.72 6.40 18.35
CA LYS A 249 2.97 6.99 18.79
C LYS A 249 2.92 7.32 20.26
N GLY A 250 4.01 7.07 20.97
CA GLY A 250 4.11 7.45 22.37
C GLY A 250 5.33 6.86 23.05
N THR A 251 5.19 6.58 24.33
CA THR A 251 6.28 6.09 25.17
C THR A 251 5.99 4.68 25.66
N ALA A 252 7.00 3.82 25.61
CA ALA A 252 7.00 2.53 26.29
C ALA A 252 8.17 2.48 27.28
N LYS A 253 7.98 1.79 28.40
CA LYS A 253 8.97 1.66 29.46
C LYS A 253 8.93 0.25 30.03
N ALA A 254 10.08 -0.38 30.13
CA ALA A 254 10.25 -1.64 30.84
C ALA A 254 11.24 -1.48 31.99
N THR A 255 11.02 -2.17 33.10
CA THR A 255 11.94 -2.20 34.24
C THR A 255 12.07 -3.63 34.75
N LEU A 256 13.28 -4.09 34.98
CA LEU A 256 13.58 -5.34 35.69
C LEU A 256 14.11 -5.00 37.08
N TYR A 257 13.64 -5.73 38.09
CA TYR A 257 14.08 -5.60 39.47
C TYR A 257 14.96 -6.77 39.90
N TRP A 258 15.78 -6.54 40.92
CA TRP A 258 16.56 -7.60 41.55
C TRP A 258 15.63 -8.62 42.21
N PRO A 259 15.93 -9.93 42.19
CA PRO A 259 15.20 -10.89 43.00
C PRO A 259 15.32 -10.58 44.50
N ALA A 260 14.50 -11.26 45.31
CA ALA A 260 14.58 -11.16 46.76
C ALA A 260 16.03 -11.37 47.25
N PRO A 261 16.50 -10.56 48.23
CA PRO A 261 15.74 -9.62 49.06
C PRO A 261 15.67 -8.18 48.50
N PHE A 262 16.14 -7.91 47.27
CA PHE A 262 16.29 -6.54 46.75
C PHE A 262 15.23 -6.12 45.72
N GLN A 263 14.02 -6.69 45.79
CA GLN A 263 12.89 -6.53 44.84
C GLN A 263 12.48 -5.10 44.45
N ASN A 264 12.94 -4.08 45.16
CA ASN A 264 12.69 -2.67 44.81
C ASN A 264 13.86 -1.98 44.09
N SER A 265 14.95 -2.71 43.86
CA SER A 265 16.17 -2.20 43.24
C SER A 265 16.16 -2.56 41.77
N LYS A 266 16.33 -1.58 40.88
CA LYS A 266 16.37 -1.84 39.44
C LYS A 266 17.66 -2.56 39.07
N VAL A 267 17.54 -3.51 38.15
CA VAL A 267 18.67 -4.14 37.43
C VAL A 267 18.78 -3.51 36.05
N TRP A 268 17.63 -3.24 35.44
CA TRP A 268 17.54 -2.84 34.06
C TRP A 268 16.31 -1.96 33.81
N GLU A 269 16.43 -0.96 32.95
CA GLU A 269 15.33 -0.11 32.51
C GLU A 269 15.48 0.16 31.02
N ILE A 270 14.40 -0.05 30.25
CA ILE A 270 14.28 0.42 28.87
C ILE A 270 13.25 1.54 28.85
N THR A 271 13.54 2.62 28.14
CA THR A 271 12.54 3.63 27.75
C THR A 271 12.60 3.82 26.25
N ALA A 272 11.44 3.90 25.60
CA ALA A 272 11.33 4.03 24.17
C ALA A 272 10.37 5.14 23.81
N ASN A 273 10.77 6.01 22.88
CA ASN A 273 9.87 6.85 22.12
C ASN A 273 9.61 6.10 20.82
N VAL A 274 8.41 5.56 20.66
CA VAL A 274 8.11 4.56 19.62
C VAL A 274 6.91 4.98 18.79
N THR A 275 7.01 4.72 17.50
CA THR A 275 5.87 4.69 16.59
C THR A 275 5.60 3.25 16.20
N PHE A 276 4.40 2.76 16.48
CA PHE A 276 3.86 1.49 16.02
C PHE A 276 2.98 1.71 14.80
N GLU A 277 3.12 0.84 13.82
CA GLU A 277 2.31 0.79 12.61
C GLU A 277 1.71 -0.60 12.47
N LYS A 278 0.42 -0.71 12.10
CA LYS A 278 -0.21 -2.02 12.00
C LYS A 278 0.51 -2.86 10.94
N ASP A 279 0.85 -4.08 11.33
CA ASP A 279 1.26 -5.13 10.44
C ASP A 279 0.02 -5.87 9.94
N LEU A 280 -0.37 -5.57 8.70
CA LEU A 280 -1.54 -6.17 8.06
C LEU A 280 -1.36 -7.66 7.82
N ASN A 281 -0.13 -8.15 7.64
CA ASN A 281 0.13 -9.56 7.37
C ASN A 281 -0.03 -10.44 8.62
N SER A 282 0.23 -9.86 9.79
CA SER A 282 0.11 -10.55 11.08
C SER A 282 -1.24 -10.29 11.76
N SER A 283 -1.98 -9.28 11.32
CA SER A 283 -3.31 -8.96 11.85
C SER A 283 -4.37 -9.96 11.38
N THR A 284 -5.33 -10.27 12.25
CA THR A 284 -6.45 -11.18 12.01
C THR A 284 -7.78 -10.49 12.36
N GLU A 285 -8.91 -11.16 12.13
CA GLU A 285 -10.23 -10.65 12.56
C GLU A 285 -10.33 -10.48 14.09
N GLU A 286 -9.55 -11.28 14.84
CA GLU A 286 -9.57 -11.32 16.31
C GLU A 286 -8.53 -10.41 16.96
N ALA A 287 -7.48 -10.02 16.22
CA ALA A 287 -6.39 -9.22 16.77
C ALA A 287 -5.72 -8.32 15.73
N ASP A 288 -5.47 -7.07 16.10
CA ASP A 288 -4.61 -6.15 15.36
C ASP A 288 -3.18 -6.28 15.86
N VAL A 289 -2.23 -6.51 14.95
CA VAL A 289 -0.80 -6.57 15.27
C VAL A 289 -0.15 -5.31 14.73
N TYR A 290 0.72 -4.69 15.52
CA TYR A 290 1.48 -3.51 15.14
C TYR A 290 2.95 -3.78 15.38
N THR A 291 3.80 -3.35 14.45
CA THR A 291 5.25 -3.45 14.56
C THR A 291 5.86 -2.07 14.67
N THR A 292 7.02 -1.95 15.30
CA THR A 292 7.76 -0.70 15.33
C THR A 292 8.07 -0.23 13.91
N ALA A 293 7.79 1.05 13.63
CA ALA A 293 8.32 1.75 12.45
C ALA A 293 9.78 2.15 12.70
N SER A 294 10.52 2.46 11.63
CA SER A 294 11.93 2.92 11.69
C SER A 294 12.12 4.32 12.29
N GLU A 295 11.19 4.75 13.14
CA GLU A 295 11.15 6.08 13.73
C GLU A 295 11.06 5.96 15.25
N GLY A 296 12.03 6.57 15.94
CA GLY A 296 12.05 6.59 17.39
C GLY A 296 13.44 6.31 17.96
N THR A 297 13.49 6.27 19.28
CA THR A 297 14.72 6.00 20.04
C THR A 297 14.42 5.07 21.18
N ILE A 298 15.27 4.09 21.40
CA ILE A 298 15.29 3.32 22.64
C ILE A 298 16.49 3.77 23.46
N THR A 299 16.26 3.98 24.75
CA THR A 299 17.28 4.23 25.76
C THR A 299 17.26 3.10 26.77
N GLN A 300 18.39 2.43 26.90
CA GLN A 300 18.59 1.31 27.80
C GLN A 300 19.49 1.76 28.95
N THR A 301 19.08 1.50 30.19
CA THR A 301 19.85 1.79 31.39
C THR A 301 20.03 0.53 32.22
N MET A 302 21.27 0.21 32.57
CA MET A 302 21.62 -0.95 33.37
C MET A 302 22.24 -0.53 34.70
N TYR A 303 21.71 -1.10 35.78
CA TYR A 303 22.07 -0.80 37.14
C TYR A 303 22.81 -2.00 37.73
N THR A 304 24.08 -1.81 38.07
CA THR A 304 24.92 -2.89 38.60
C THR A 304 24.98 -2.89 40.13
N GLY A 305 24.25 -1.99 40.79
CA GLY A 305 24.25 -1.78 42.23
C GLY A 305 22.96 -2.19 42.94
N THR A 306 23.08 -2.40 44.25
CA THR A 306 21.97 -2.51 45.22
C THR A 306 22.04 -1.34 46.22
N PRO A 307 21.01 -1.08 47.03
CA PRO A 307 21.04 -0.01 48.03
C PRO A 307 22.17 -0.16 49.06
N VAL A 308 22.61 -1.39 49.33
CA VAL A 308 23.72 -1.71 50.24
C VAL A 308 25.09 -1.71 49.53
N CYS A 309 25.09 -1.64 48.21
CA CYS A 309 26.28 -1.63 47.37
C CYS A 309 26.00 -0.83 46.08
N PRO A 310 26.23 0.49 46.06
CA PRO A 310 26.05 1.27 44.85
C PRO A 310 27.11 0.87 43.82
N GLY A 311 26.64 0.36 42.67
CA GLY A 311 27.45 0.05 41.49
C GLY A 311 27.25 1.10 40.40
N PRO A 312 28.09 1.11 39.35
CA PRO A 312 27.92 2.00 38.22
C PRO A 312 26.59 1.77 37.49
N THR A 313 26.11 2.85 36.86
CA THR A 313 24.97 2.84 35.96
C THR A 313 25.48 3.08 34.54
N PHE A 314 25.00 2.30 33.58
CA PHE A 314 25.33 2.44 32.17
C PHE A 314 24.08 2.78 31.38
N THR A 315 24.14 3.80 30.53
CA THR A 315 23.01 4.24 29.71
C THR A 315 23.46 4.41 28.26
N ASP A 316 22.72 3.81 27.34
CA ASP A 316 22.94 3.90 25.90
C ASP A 316 21.62 4.21 25.18
N THR A 317 21.69 4.97 24.09
CA THR A 317 20.53 5.34 23.27
C THR A 317 20.79 5.01 21.80
N TYR A 318 19.83 4.38 21.15
CA TYR A 318 19.92 3.94 19.76
C TYR A 318 18.61 4.17 19.00
N PRO A 319 18.66 4.32 17.66
CA PRO A 319 17.46 4.38 16.83
C PRO A 319 16.69 3.06 16.86
N ILE A 320 15.36 3.14 16.75
CA ILE A 320 14.50 1.96 16.62
C ILE A 320 14.58 1.41 15.20
N PHE A 321 14.83 0.11 15.06
CA PHE A 321 14.70 -0.60 13.80
C PHE A 321 13.29 -1.17 13.62
N THR A 322 12.86 -1.26 12.36
CA THR A 322 11.57 -1.84 12.01
C THR A 322 11.48 -3.29 12.49
N GLY A 323 10.43 -3.64 13.23
CA GLY A 323 10.20 -4.99 13.74
C GLY A 323 10.92 -5.33 15.05
N GLU A 324 11.67 -4.40 15.65
CA GLU A 324 12.26 -4.60 16.98
C GLU A 324 11.23 -4.70 18.11
N GLY A 325 10.03 -4.15 17.92
CA GLY A 325 8.94 -4.32 18.86
C GLY A 325 7.63 -4.65 18.18
N VAL A 326 6.77 -5.33 18.92
CA VAL A 326 5.44 -5.72 18.48
C VAL A 326 4.43 -5.35 19.55
N LEU A 327 3.35 -4.68 19.14
CA LEU A 327 2.17 -4.40 19.94
C LEU A 327 1.02 -5.20 19.36
N TYR A 328 0.52 -6.18 20.09
CA TYR A 328 -0.70 -6.92 19.79
C TYR A 328 -1.86 -6.25 20.49
N ILE A 329 -3.01 -6.13 19.82
CA ILE A 329 -4.26 -5.65 20.39
C ILE A 329 -5.35 -6.66 20.03
N ARG A 330 -5.78 -7.49 20.98
CA ARG A 330 -6.90 -8.41 20.77
C ARG A 330 -8.22 -7.68 20.93
N ARG A 331 -9.12 -7.85 19.95
CA ARG A 331 -10.46 -7.28 19.95
C ARG A 331 -11.34 -8.11 20.88
N GLY A 332 -11.67 -7.56 22.05
CA GLY A 332 -12.64 -8.15 22.96
C GLY A 332 -14.07 -8.05 22.43
N THR A 333 -15.02 -8.70 23.11
CA THR A 333 -16.47 -8.53 22.86
C THR A 333 -16.99 -7.14 23.22
N ASP A 334 -16.23 -6.38 24.02
CA ASP A 334 -16.51 -4.99 24.38
C ASP A 334 -15.50 -4.07 23.66
N PRO A 335 -15.93 -3.13 22.80
CA PRO A 335 -15.04 -2.16 22.14
C PRO A 335 -14.38 -1.16 23.11
N ALA A 336 -14.64 -1.24 24.41
CA ALA A 336 -13.93 -0.51 25.46
C ALA A 336 -12.86 -1.35 26.20
N GLN A 337 -12.77 -2.67 25.94
CA GLN A 337 -11.81 -3.57 26.59
C GLN A 337 -11.01 -4.34 25.52
N TYR A 338 -9.72 -4.06 25.45
CA TYR A 338 -8.79 -4.71 24.54
C TYR A 338 -7.60 -5.23 25.33
N GLN A 339 -7.20 -6.48 25.09
CA GLN A 339 -5.95 -7.02 25.64
C GLN A 339 -4.80 -6.56 24.75
N ALA A 340 -3.80 -5.91 25.35
CA ALA A 340 -2.62 -5.45 24.63
C ALA A 340 -1.38 -6.21 25.10
N ASP A 341 -0.63 -6.82 24.20
CA ASP A 341 0.67 -7.39 24.51
C ASP A 341 1.73 -6.59 23.78
N ALA A 342 2.76 -6.12 24.50
CA ALA A 342 3.84 -5.39 23.87
C ALA A 342 5.16 -6.09 24.16
N SER A 343 5.91 -6.38 23.10
CA SER A 343 7.29 -6.83 23.18
C SER A 343 8.20 -5.78 22.58
N MET A 344 9.37 -5.60 23.18
CA MET A 344 10.43 -4.75 22.66
C MET A 344 11.74 -5.49 22.82
N SER A 345 12.49 -5.59 21.72
CA SER A 345 13.87 -6.06 21.71
C SER A 345 14.81 -4.90 21.42
N ALA A 346 16.02 -5.04 21.94
CA ALA A 346 17.16 -4.23 21.60
C ALA A 346 18.06 -5.09 20.71
N LEU A 347 17.90 -5.05 19.39
CA LEU A 347 18.88 -5.71 18.52
C LEU A 347 20.17 -4.90 18.45
N THR A 348 20.15 -3.66 18.95
CA THR A 348 21.35 -2.81 19.04
C THR A 348 22.17 -3.17 20.29
N PRO A 349 23.44 -3.58 20.13
CA PRO A 349 24.26 -4.01 21.25
C PRO A 349 24.73 -2.84 22.09
N ILE A 350 24.57 -2.92 23.41
CA ILE A 350 25.30 -2.06 24.34
C ILE A 350 26.79 -2.39 24.21
N GLU A 351 27.64 -1.36 24.18
CA GLU A 351 29.08 -1.56 24.24
C GLU A 351 29.46 -2.36 25.49
N ALA A 352 30.39 -3.32 25.37
CA ALA A 352 30.84 -4.08 26.53
C ALA A 352 31.41 -3.13 27.61
N LYS A 353 30.87 -3.22 28.82
CA LYS A 353 31.33 -2.45 29.98
C LYS A 353 31.85 -3.41 31.05
N SER A 354 33.07 -3.19 31.50
CA SER A 354 33.64 -3.87 32.68
C SER A 354 33.36 -3.06 33.93
N PHE A 355 32.90 -3.71 34.98
CA PHE A 355 32.63 -3.10 36.27
C PHE A 355 33.06 -4.03 37.40
N SER A 356 33.32 -3.45 38.57
CA SER A 356 33.59 -4.21 39.79
C SER A 356 32.35 -4.17 40.67
N TRP A 357 31.89 -5.33 41.13
CA TRP A 357 30.88 -5.43 42.20
C TRP A 357 31.44 -4.78 43.47
N CYS A 358 30.61 -4.17 44.35
CA CYS A 358 31.18 -3.77 45.63
C CYS A 358 31.62 -4.99 46.42
N CYS A 359 32.77 -4.84 47.04
CA CYS A 359 33.25 -5.74 48.06
C CYS A 359 32.30 -5.70 49.27
N PRO A 360 31.75 -6.84 49.71
CA PRO A 360 31.11 -6.92 51.02
C PRO A 360 32.08 -6.41 52.11
N PRO A 361 31.59 -5.80 53.20
CA PRO A 361 32.44 -5.42 54.32
C PRO A 361 33.24 -6.63 54.82
N GLY A 362 34.57 -6.58 54.70
CA GLY A 362 35.47 -7.68 55.07
C GLY A 362 35.98 -8.55 53.91
N SER A 363 35.57 -8.31 52.66
CA SER A 363 36.15 -8.96 51.48
C SER A 363 37.42 -8.24 51.00
N THR A 364 38.47 -9.00 50.71
CA THR A 364 39.75 -8.50 50.16
C THR A 364 39.79 -8.44 48.63
N SER A 365 38.76 -8.93 47.95
CA SER A 365 38.69 -8.93 46.48
C SER A 365 37.27 -8.60 46.00
N CYS A 366 37.15 -7.58 45.16
CA CYS A 366 35.93 -7.28 44.45
C CYS A 366 35.90 -8.14 43.18
N THR A 367 34.82 -8.86 42.94
CA THR A 367 34.65 -9.59 41.68
C THR A 367 34.50 -8.57 40.55
N THR A 368 35.37 -8.62 39.54
CA THR A 368 35.19 -7.87 38.31
C THR A 368 34.29 -8.67 37.38
N SER A 369 33.24 -8.04 36.85
CA SER A 369 32.37 -8.63 35.84
C SER A 369 32.42 -7.79 34.58
N THR A 370 32.28 -8.45 33.44
CA THR A 370 32.14 -7.77 32.15
C THR A 370 30.78 -8.14 31.58
N LEU A 371 29.98 -7.13 31.29
CA LEU A 371 28.75 -7.32 30.53
C LEU A 371 29.13 -7.54 29.07
N THR A 372 28.96 -8.78 28.61
CA THR A 372 29.23 -9.17 27.23
C THR A 372 28.03 -8.87 26.34
N ARG A 373 28.32 -8.49 25.09
CA ARG A 373 27.36 -8.14 24.04
C ARG A 373 26.17 -9.10 23.91
N SER A 374 26.41 -10.41 23.87
CA SER A 374 25.37 -11.42 23.70
C SER A 374 24.45 -11.63 24.91
N ALA A 375 24.88 -11.22 26.11
CA ALA A 375 24.06 -11.35 27.32
C ALA A 375 22.97 -10.27 27.40
N GLN A 376 23.02 -9.26 26.52
CA GLN A 376 22.13 -8.10 26.51
C GLN A 376 21.01 -8.23 25.46
N GLU A 377 21.11 -9.20 24.55
CA GLU A 377 20.26 -9.32 23.34
C GLU A 377 18.91 -10.05 23.57
N HIS A 378 18.61 -10.59 24.77
CA HIS A 378 17.60 -11.66 24.91
C HIS A 378 16.62 -11.58 26.10
N GLN A 379 16.25 -10.40 26.60
CA GLN A 379 15.14 -10.32 27.56
C GLN A 379 13.88 -9.75 26.94
N TRP A 380 13.04 -10.66 26.46
CA TRP A 380 11.63 -10.42 26.17
C TRP A 380 10.93 -10.07 27.49
N LEU A 381 10.30 -8.90 27.56
CA LEU A 381 9.18 -8.74 28.47
C LEU A 381 7.94 -9.19 27.71
N GLU A 382 7.49 -10.41 27.98
CA GLU A 382 6.12 -10.83 27.65
C GLU A 382 5.19 -10.24 28.71
N THR A 383 4.19 -9.46 28.30
CA THR A 383 3.46 -8.57 29.23
C THR A 383 1.99 -8.92 29.45
N GLY A 384 1.50 -10.13 29.20
CA GLY A 384 0.07 -10.34 29.39
C GLY A 384 -0.44 -11.77 29.55
N ASP A 385 -0.99 -12.02 30.75
CA ASP A 385 -2.28 -12.71 30.91
C ASP A 385 -3.38 -11.67 31.23
N SER A 386 -4.47 -11.79 30.46
CA SER A 386 -5.87 -11.34 30.58
C SER A 386 -6.34 -9.90 30.92
N ASP A 387 -5.68 -9.06 31.74
CA ASP A 387 -6.39 -7.90 32.35
C ASP A 387 -5.76 -6.51 32.11
N GLN A 388 -5.86 -5.99 30.89
CA GLN A 388 -5.40 -4.63 30.57
C GLN A 388 -6.51 -3.85 29.86
N THR A 389 -6.76 -2.60 30.27
CA THR A 389 -7.89 -1.79 29.79
C THR A 389 -7.39 -0.48 29.17
N ALA A 390 -7.73 -0.26 27.90
CA ALA A 390 -7.58 1.05 27.26
C ALA A 390 -8.65 2.02 27.78
N GLN A 391 -8.29 3.28 28.00
CA GLN A 391 -9.27 4.31 28.40
C GLN A 391 -10.07 4.81 27.19
N ALA A 392 -11.32 5.23 27.45
CA ALA A 392 -12.19 5.83 26.45
C ALA A 392 -11.45 6.95 25.66
N GLY A 393 -11.44 6.82 24.33
CA GLY A 393 -10.76 7.74 23.43
C GLY A 393 -9.54 7.17 22.71
N GLY A 394 -9.33 5.85 22.65
CA GLY A 394 -8.34 5.26 21.75
C GLY A 394 -6.87 5.53 22.10
N THR A 395 -6.61 6.06 23.29
CA THR A 395 -5.26 6.08 23.88
C THR A 395 -5.00 4.71 24.48
N LEU A 396 -3.96 4.03 24.01
CA LEU A 396 -3.51 2.76 24.58
C LEU A 396 -2.55 3.09 25.72
N LYS A 397 -3.08 3.11 26.94
CA LYS A 397 -2.30 3.33 28.14
C LYS A 397 -2.47 2.15 29.07
N GLY A 398 -1.38 1.64 29.60
CA GLY A 398 -1.43 0.57 30.57
C GLY A 398 -0.13 0.40 31.33
N ASN A 399 -0.18 -0.44 32.34
CA ASN A 399 0.99 -0.92 33.04
C ASN A 399 0.77 -2.38 33.46
N TYR A 400 1.88 -3.08 33.64
CA TYR A 400 1.98 -4.41 34.22
C TYR A 400 3.10 -4.40 35.25
N LYS A 401 2.93 -5.10 36.35
CA LYS A 401 3.98 -5.28 37.36
C LYS A 401 3.85 -6.64 38.02
N ASP A 402 4.96 -7.35 38.12
CA ASP A 402 5.10 -8.56 38.92
C ASP A 402 6.30 -8.45 39.89
N ASP A 403 6.70 -9.59 40.47
CA ASP A 403 7.82 -9.66 41.42
C ASP A 403 9.19 -9.49 40.76
N THR A 404 9.27 -9.55 39.43
CA THR A 404 10.52 -9.54 38.64
C THR A 404 10.69 -8.26 37.82
N GLY A 405 9.61 -7.57 37.48
CA GLY A 405 9.64 -6.42 36.60
C GLY A 405 8.34 -5.63 36.54
N SER A 406 8.39 -4.55 35.76
CA SER A 406 7.22 -3.77 35.37
C SER A 406 7.34 -3.29 33.93
N PHE A 407 6.21 -3.14 33.26
CA PHE A 407 6.10 -2.55 31.94
C PHE A 407 5.02 -1.47 31.94
N GLU A 408 5.23 -0.37 31.25
CA GLU A 408 4.31 0.76 31.17
C GLU A 408 4.31 1.30 29.74
N TRP A 409 3.14 1.68 29.23
CA TRP A 409 3.02 2.32 27.91
C TRP A 409 1.94 3.39 27.92
N ASP A 410 2.16 4.42 27.10
CA ASP A 410 1.21 5.49 26.81
C ASP A 410 1.37 5.82 25.32
N LEU A 411 0.51 5.21 24.51
CA LEU A 411 0.52 5.31 23.06
C LEU A 411 -0.76 5.99 22.58
N LYS A 412 -0.61 6.97 21.71
CA LYS A 412 -1.70 7.78 21.18
C LYS A 412 -1.78 7.60 19.66
N PRO A 413 -2.98 7.57 19.07
CA PRO A 413 -3.12 7.61 17.62
C PRO A 413 -2.41 8.86 17.09
N VAL A 414 -1.59 8.69 16.05
CA VAL A 414 -0.83 9.80 15.43
C VAL A 414 -1.78 10.87 14.88
N ASP A 415 -2.98 10.47 14.45
CA ASP A 415 -3.95 11.35 13.78
C ASP A 415 -5.12 11.77 14.65
N LYS A 416 -5.03 11.65 15.98
CA LYS A 416 -6.12 12.15 16.82
C LYS A 416 -6.12 13.69 16.76
N PRO A 417 -7.18 14.35 16.24
CA PRO A 417 -7.37 15.75 16.58
C PRO A 417 -7.49 15.82 18.09
N SER A 418 -6.98 16.89 18.70
CA SER A 418 -7.30 17.24 20.08
C SER A 418 -8.81 17.43 20.20
N ALA A 419 -9.55 16.35 20.39
CA ALA A 419 -10.93 16.44 20.82
C ALA A 419 -10.89 16.78 22.30
N THR A 420 -10.84 18.08 22.57
CA THR A 420 -11.56 18.63 23.71
C THR A 420 -13.00 18.14 23.54
N LEU A 421 -13.41 17.12 24.28
CA LEU A 421 -14.84 16.88 24.46
C LEU A 421 -15.34 18.14 25.21
N PRO A 422 -16.21 18.97 24.62
CA PRO A 422 -16.90 19.97 25.40
C PRO A 422 -17.77 19.21 26.41
N GLY A 423 -17.70 19.63 27.66
CA GLY A 423 -18.37 18.97 28.76
C GLY A 423 -19.86 18.74 28.52
N SER A 424 -20.31 17.54 28.84
CA SER A 424 -21.67 17.23 29.30
C SER A 424 -21.52 15.90 30.05
N MET A 425 -21.26 15.89 31.36
CA MET A 425 -22.34 15.80 32.36
C MET A 425 -23.73 15.64 31.73
N MET A 426 -24.21 14.41 31.69
CA MET A 426 -25.57 14.16 32.16
C MET A 426 -25.57 12.87 32.98
N LEU A 427 -25.55 13.09 34.29
CA LEU A 427 -26.21 12.26 35.28
C LEU A 427 -27.65 12.00 34.79
N LEU A 428 -28.04 10.74 34.65
CA LEU A 428 -29.41 10.34 34.94
C LEU A 428 -29.30 9.07 35.80
N LEU A 429 -29.35 9.32 37.10
CA LEU A 429 -29.80 8.36 38.10
C LEU A 429 -31.21 7.89 37.70
N GLY A 430 -31.50 6.63 37.99
CA GLY A 430 -32.78 6.01 37.67
C GLY A 430 -33.99 6.66 38.32
N ASP A 431 -35.14 6.34 37.75
CA ASP A 431 -36.23 5.64 38.45
C ASP A 431 -36.54 4.35 37.67
#